data_AF-A0A7S0GLK0-F1
#
_entry.id   AF-A0A7S0GLK0-F1
#
_cell.length_a   1.000
_cell.length_b   1.000
_cell.length_c   1.000
_cell.angle_alpha   90.00
_cell.angle_beta   90.00
_cell.angle_gamma   90.00
#
_symmetry.space_group_name_H-M   'P 1'
#
loop_
_entity.id
_entity.type
_entity.pdbx_description
1 polymer ?
#
loop_
_entity_poly.entity_id
_entity_poly.type
_entity_poly.pdbx_seq_one_letter_code
_entity_poly.pdbx_strand_id
1 'polypeptide(L)'
;GMGCGQSGKHKRTTKEAKKTDAKAEGKAATDVKKPTILIAYYSTYGHIETMAGSVAEGVKSGGAKVKIMRIPETLGEEVLKKMHAKAKNPDHPVVTPEDIKGADGVIFGIPTRFGMASAQVKALIDATG
;
A
#
# COMPACT_ATOMS: atom_id res chain seq x y z
N GLY A 1 21.45 23.66 68.54
CA GLY A 1 20.16 22.94 68.47
C GLY A 1 19.27 23.71 67.53
N MET A 2 18.79 23.15 66.43
CA MET A 2 17.72 22.15 66.30
C MET A 2 16.37 22.62 66.85
N GLY A 3 15.40 22.70 65.95
CA GLY A 3 14.00 23.07 66.15
C GLY A 3 13.43 23.69 64.87
N CYS A 4 13.39 22.98 63.74
CA CYS A 4 12.27 22.16 63.26
C CYS A 4 10.87 22.77 63.49
N GLY A 5 10.15 23.09 62.42
CA GLY A 5 8.76 23.56 62.47
C GLY A 5 8.23 24.17 61.17
N GLN A 6 8.25 23.43 60.06
CA GLN A 6 7.47 23.79 58.86
C GLN A 6 6.03 23.30 59.02
N SER A 7 5.06 24.22 59.01
CA SER A 7 3.62 23.90 59.02
C SER A 7 2.86 24.85 58.08
N GLY A 8 2.02 24.27 57.23
CA GLY A 8 0.82 24.95 56.72
C GLY A 8 0.89 25.58 55.32
N LYS A 9 1.06 24.79 54.25
CA LYS A 9 0.67 25.23 52.91
C LYS A 9 -0.86 25.31 52.81
N HIS A 10 -1.42 26.51 52.96
CA HIS A 10 -2.77 26.82 52.50
C HIS A 10 -2.79 26.89 50.98
N LYS A 11 -3.47 25.95 50.30
CA LYS A 11 -3.84 26.11 48.89
C LYS A 11 -5.36 26.06 48.77
N ARG A 12 -5.90 27.21 48.39
CA ARG A 12 -7.33 27.54 48.20
C ARG A 12 -8.05 26.51 47.34
N THR A 13 -9.21 26.09 47.82
CA THR A 13 -10.29 25.49 47.05
C THR A 13 -11.15 26.60 46.44
N THR A 14 -11.41 26.54 45.14
CA THR A 14 -12.62 27.06 44.51
C THR A 14 -12.95 26.19 43.29
N LYS A 15 -14.01 25.38 43.43
CA LYS A 15 -15.03 25.05 42.41
C LYS A 15 -15.47 26.34 41.69
N GLU A 16 -16.10 26.42 40.52
CA GLU A 16 -16.80 25.53 39.59
C GLU A 16 -17.01 26.38 38.32
N ALA A 17 -16.94 25.80 37.12
CA ALA A 17 -17.71 26.30 35.98
C ALA A 17 -17.90 25.16 34.98
N LYS A 18 -19.09 24.57 35.03
CA LYS A 18 -19.61 23.58 34.07
C LYS A 18 -20.61 24.30 33.15
N LYS A 19 -20.43 24.15 31.84
CA LYS A 19 -21.51 24.13 30.84
C LYS A 19 -20.92 23.44 29.58
N THR A 20 -21.15 22.16 29.25
CA THR A 20 -22.37 21.53 28.68
C THR A 20 -22.94 22.35 27.51
N ASP A 21 -23.17 21.87 26.29
CA ASP A 21 -23.22 20.54 25.68
C ASP A 21 -23.10 20.69 24.15
N ALA A 22 -22.93 19.53 23.50
CA ALA A 22 -23.24 19.21 22.09
C ALA A 22 -22.15 19.58 21.05
N LYS A 23 -21.70 18.67 20.18
CA LYS A 23 -22.38 17.49 19.66
C LYS A 23 -21.37 16.36 19.42
N ALA A 24 -21.72 15.19 19.94
CA ALA A 24 -21.11 13.93 19.64
C ALA A 24 -21.18 13.63 18.13
N GLU A 25 -20.11 13.05 17.61
CA GLU A 25 -20.23 12.01 16.59
C GLU A 25 -19.64 10.74 17.17
N GLY A 26 -20.56 9.90 17.64
CA GLY A 26 -20.26 8.56 18.09
C GLY A 26 -19.96 7.64 16.91
N LYS A 27 -18.93 6.83 17.09
CA LYS A 27 -18.96 5.38 16.95
C LYS A 27 -19.63 4.82 15.69
N ALA A 28 -18.80 4.60 14.67
CA ALA A 28 -18.77 3.33 13.97
C ALA A 28 -17.31 2.99 13.65
N ALA A 29 -16.56 2.53 14.66
CA ALA A 29 -15.46 1.61 14.37
C ALA A 29 -16.12 0.29 13.99
N THR A 30 -16.60 0.22 12.75
CA THR A 30 -16.76 -1.07 12.09
C THR A 30 -15.39 -1.72 12.06
N ASP A 31 -15.33 -3.05 12.12
CA ASP A 31 -14.12 -3.80 11.79
C ASP A 31 -13.73 -3.52 10.32
N VAL A 32 -13.15 -2.35 10.05
CA VAL A 32 -12.72 -1.96 8.71
C VAL A 32 -11.45 -2.75 8.44
N LYS A 33 -11.63 -3.88 7.76
CA LYS A 33 -10.55 -4.67 7.18
C LYS A 33 -9.64 -3.71 6.39
N LYS A 34 -8.35 -3.66 6.75
CA LYS A 34 -7.36 -2.90 5.97
C LYS A 34 -7.39 -3.39 4.51
N PRO A 35 -7.59 -2.50 3.52
CA PRO A 35 -7.66 -2.89 2.12
C PRO A 35 -6.33 -3.49 1.68
N THR A 36 -6.40 -4.48 0.80
CA THR A 36 -5.25 -5.09 0.15
C THR A 36 -5.15 -4.56 -1.27
N ILE A 37 -4.09 -3.78 -1.52
CA ILE A 37 -3.79 -3.23 -2.83
C ILE A 37 -2.81 -4.15 -3.55
N LEU A 38 -3.19 -4.60 -4.73
CA LEU A 38 -2.35 -5.36 -5.64
C LEU A 38 -1.62 -4.40 -6.59
N ILE A 39 -0.29 -4.43 -6.59
CA ILE A 39 0.53 -3.78 -7.60
C ILE A 39 0.94 -4.84 -8.61
N ALA A 40 0.23 -4.88 -9.73
CA ALA A 40 0.52 -5.79 -10.84
C ALA A 40 1.36 -5.06 -11.89
N TYR A 41 2.59 -5.49 -12.14
CA TYR A 41 3.49 -4.77 -13.03
C TYR A 41 4.14 -5.66 -14.09
N TYR A 42 4.36 -5.08 -15.28
CA TYR A 42 5.22 -5.66 -16.30
C TYR A 42 6.51 -4.83 -16.42
N SER A 43 7.66 -5.50 -16.50
CA SER A 43 8.94 -4.81 -16.67
C SER A 43 9.92 -5.67 -17.45
N THR A 44 10.41 -5.14 -18.56
CA THR A 44 11.48 -5.77 -19.34
C THR A 44 12.85 -5.37 -18.81
N TYR A 45 13.05 -4.10 -18.45
CA TYR A 45 14.36 -3.54 -18.08
C TYR A 45 14.52 -3.17 -16.60
N GLY A 46 13.48 -3.37 -15.79
CA GLY A 46 13.52 -3.09 -14.35
C GLY A 46 12.94 -1.75 -13.92
N HIS A 47 12.77 -0.77 -14.81
CA HIS A 47 12.26 0.56 -14.42
C HIS A 47 10.90 0.50 -13.71
N ILE A 48 9.95 -0.26 -14.28
CA ILE A 48 8.61 -0.38 -13.69
C ILE A 48 8.65 -1.21 -12.39
N GLU A 49 9.60 -2.12 -12.24
CA GLU A 49 9.80 -2.84 -10.97
C GLU A 49 10.26 -1.90 -9.86
N THR A 50 11.23 -1.04 -10.15
CA THR A 50 11.69 0.00 -9.21
C THR A 50 10.53 0.92 -8.83
N MET A 51 9.75 1.37 -9.81
CA MET A 51 8.55 2.19 -9.55
C MET A 51 7.52 1.44 -8.69
N ALA A 52 7.27 0.16 -8.95
CA ALA A 52 6.35 -0.66 -8.17
C ALA A 52 6.79 -0.73 -6.69
N GLY A 53 8.10 -0.79 -6.43
CA GLY A 53 8.67 -0.70 -5.08
C GLY A 53 8.32 0.62 -4.39
N SER A 54 8.58 1.77 -5.04
CA SER A 54 8.25 3.09 -4.48
C SER A 54 6.75 3.29 -4.26
N VAL A 55 5.92 2.81 -5.19
CA VAL A 55 4.45 2.84 -5.03
C VAL A 55 4.04 1.97 -3.85
N ALA A 56 4.67 0.81 -3.64
CA ALA A 56 4.37 -0.05 -2.50
C ALA A 56 4.68 0.62 -1.16
N GLU A 57 5.75 1.41 -1.07
CA GLU A 57 6.05 2.23 0.11
C GLU A 57 4.95 3.27 0.37
N GLY A 58 4.48 3.95 -0.68
CA GLY A 58 3.36 4.89 -0.59
C GLY A 58 2.04 4.23 -0.18
N VAL A 59 1.73 3.04 -0.70
CA VAL A 59 0.55 2.27 -0.28
C VAL A 59 0.63 1.87 1.19
N LYS A 60 1.81 1.42 1.64
CA LYS A 60 2.04 1.05 3.05
C LYS A 60 1.90 2.26 3.97
N SER A 61 2.43 3.42 3.59
CA SER A 61 2.31 4.66 4.39
C SER A 61 0.88 5.16 4.49
N GLY A 62 0.04 4.88 3.48
CA GLY A 62 -1.41 5.08 3.51
C GLY A 62 -2.20 4.09 4.37
N GLY A 63 -1.54 3.13 5.03
CA GLY A 63 -2.17 2.19 5.97
C GLY A 63 -2.80 0.94 5.35
N ALA A 64 -2.65 0.74 4.04
CA ALA A 64 -3.14 -0.44 3.33
C ALA A 64 -2.13 -1.60 3.34
N LYS A 65 -2.62 -2.83 3.12
CA LYS A 65 -1.76 -3.99 2.82
C LYS A 65 -1.37 -3.92 1.36
N VAL A 66 -0.16 -4.36 1.02
CA VAL A 66 0.32 -4.37 -0.37
C VAL A 66 0.80 -5.75 -0.79
N LYS A 67 0.47 -6.13 -2.02
CA LYS A 67 1.04 -7.27 -2.73
C LYS A 67 1.67 -6.77 -4.02
N ILE A 68 2.94 -7.09 -4.27
CA ILE A 68 3.62 -6.77 -5.53
C ILE A 68 3.71 -8.06 -6.34
N MET A 69 3.19 -8.05 -7.57
CA MET A 69 3.17 -9.22 -8.44
C MET A 69 3.56 -8.86 -9.87
N ARG A 70 4.22 -9.79 -10.56
CA ARG A 70 4.66 -9.65 -11.95
C ARG A 70 3.58 -10.12 -12.89
N ILE A 71 3.34 -9.37 -13.95
CA ILE A 71 2.52 -9.80 -15.09
C ILE A 71 3.28 -10.92 -15.83
N PRO A 72 2.59 -11.99 -16.26
CA PRO A 72 3.20 -13.08 -17.01
C PRO A 72 4.01 -12.59 -18.21
N GLU A 73 5.18 -13.18 -18.42
CA GLU A 73 5.97 -12.93 -19.62
C GLU A 73 5.47 -13.83 -20.75
N THR A 74 5.36 -13.27 -21.96
CA THR A 74 4.87 -14.00 -23.14
C THR A 74 5.97 -14.31 -24.15
N LEU A 75 7.15 -13.69 -24.00
CA LEU A 75 8.31 -13.93 -24.85
C LEU A 75 9.15 -15.10 -24.32
N GLY A 76 9.66 -15.93 -25.22
CA GLY A 76 10.60 -16.99 -24.88
C GLY A 76 11.95 -16.45 -24.40
N GLU A 77 12.67 -17.26 -23.63
CA GLU A 77 13.94 -16.88 -22.99
C GLU A 77 15.00 -16.39 -23.98
N GLU A 78 15.09 -16.99 -25.17
CA GLU A 78 16.04 -16.56 -26.20
C GLU A 78 15.80 -15.12 -26.66
N VAL A 79 14.53 -14.74 -26.82
CA VAL A 79 14.15 -13.38 -27.21
C VAL A 79 14.48 -12.42 -26.07
N LEU A 80 14.16 -12.78 -24.83
CA LEU A 80 14.48 -11.97 -23.65
C LEU A 80 15.99 -11.75 -23.50
N LYS A 81 16.80 -12.78 -23.77
CA LYS A 81 18.26 -12.69 -23.75
C LYS A 81 18.78 -11.73 -24.82
N LYS A 82 18.27 -11.83 -26.06
CA LYS A 82 18.60 -10.90 -27.15
C LYS A 82 18.18 -9.45 -26.85
N MET A 83 17.09 -9.28 -26.11
CA MET A 83 16.62 -7.97 -25.66
C MET A 83 17.40 -7.42 -24.47
N HIS A 84 18.32 -8.18 -23.87
CA HIS A 84 18.98 -7.82 -22.61
C HIS A 84 17.97 -7.52 -21.49
N ALA A 85 16.88 -8.31 -21.43
CA ALA A 85 15.90 -8.17 -20.37
C ALA A 85 16.52 -8.42 -18.99
N LYS A 86 16.10 -7.64 -18.00
CA LYS A 86 16.49 -7.85 -16.60
C LYS A 86 15.96 -9.20 -16.13
N ALA A 87 16.76 -9.91 -15.33
CA ALA A 87 16.31 -11.09 -14.61
C ALA A 87 15.05 -10.79 -13.76
N LYS A 88 14.10 -11.72 -13.77
CA LYS A 88 12.85 -11.55 -13.02
C LYS A 88 13.14 -11.62 -11.51
N ASN A 89 12.49 -10.75 -10.74
CA ASN A 89 12.59 -10.77 -9.29
C ASN A 89 11.83 -11.98 -8.70
N PRO A 90 12.52 -12.90 -7.99
CA PRO A 90 11.88 -14.09 -7.43
C PRO A 90 10.92 -13.78 -6.28
N ASP A 91 11.07 -12.65 -5.59
CA ASP A 91 10.21 -12.24 -4.48
C ASP A 91 8.83 -11.76 -4.95
N HIS A 92 8.72 -11.44 -6.25
CA HIS A 92 7.46 -11.02 -6.86
C HIS A 92 6.86 -12.21 -7.64
N PRO A 93 5.81 -12.87 -7.14
CA PRO A 93 5.13 -13.96 -7.83
C PRO A 93 4.43 -13.47 -9.10
N VAL A 94 4.06 -14.40 -9.98
CA VAL A 94 3.30 -14.09 -11.20
C VAL A 94 1.82 -13.92 -10.83
N VAL A 95 1.21 -12.83 -11.29
CA VAL A 95 -0.21 -12.52 -11.05
C VAL A 95 -1.12 -13.37 -11.92
N THR A 96 -2.24 -13.81 -11.35
CA THR A 96 -3.35 -14.46 -12.07
C THR A 96 -4.61 -13.58 -12.04
N PRO A 97 -5.62 -13.85 -12.90
CA PRO A 97 -6.92 -13.20 -12.81
C PRO A 97 -7.59 -13.32 -11.43
N GLU A 98 -7.38 -14.43 -10.72
CA GLU A 98 -7.91 -14.65 -9.38
C GLU A 98 -7.29 -13.72 -8.34
N ASP A 99 -6.01 -13.39 -8.47
CA ASP A 99 -5.34 -12.42 -7.59
C ASP A 99 -5.94 -11.02 -7.72
N ILE A 100 -6.30 -10.63 -8.95
CA ILE A 100 -6.97 -9.36 -9.25
C ILE A 100 -8.34 -9.33 -8.56
N LYS A 101 -9.12 -10.42 -8.68
CA LYS A 101 -10.43 -10.56 -8.03
C LYS A 101 -10.35 -10.53 -6.50
N GLY A 102 -9.26 -11.04 -5.93
CA GLY A 102 -9.04 -11.09 -4.48
C GLY A 102 -8.53 -9.78 -3.87
N ALA A 103 -8.17 -8.78 -4.69
CA ALA A 103 -7.67 -7.49 -4.23
C ALA A 103 -8.82 -6.49 -3.99
N ASP A 104 -8.66 -5.63 -2.99
CA ASP A 104 -9.61 -4.53 -2.73
C ASP A 104 -9.33 -3.32 -3.63
N GLY A 105 -8.14 -3.27 -4.26
CA GLY A 105 -7.75 -2.29 -5.26
C GLY A 105 -6.52 -2.74 -6.06
N VAL A 106 -6.38 -2.24 -7.28
CA VAL A 106 -5.29 -2.65 -8.19
C VAL A 106 -4.59 -1.43 -8.78
N ILE A 107 -3.26 -1.47 -8.78
CA ILE A 107 -2.40 -0.50 -9.46
C ILE A 107 -1.63 -1.26 -10.55
N PHE A 108 -1.75 -0.81 -11.78
CA PHE A 108 -1.05 -1.39 -12.91
C PHE A 108 0.24 -0.62 -13.24
N GLY A 109 1.38 -1.32 -13.16
CA GLY A 109 2.66 -0.83 -13.67
C GLY A 109 2.85 -1.26 -15.13
N ILE A 110 2.62 -0.34 -16.07
CA ILE A 110 2.59 -0.64 -17.50
C ILE A 110 3.73 0.13 -18.20
N PRO A 111 4.70 -0.56 -18.82
CA PRO A 111 5.63 0.10 -19.72
C PRO A 111 4.91 0.43 -21.03
N THR A 112 5.21 1.59 -21.60
CA THR A 112 4.58 2.04 -22.84
C THR A 112 5.20 1.37 -24.06
N ARG A 113 4.35 1.01 -25.04
CA ARG A 113 4.75 0.61 -26.39
C ARG A 113 3.87 1.38 -27.37
N PHE A 114 4.47 2.36 -28.07
CA PHE A 114 3.76 3.26 -29.00
C PHE A 114 2.53 3.94 -28.39
N GLY A 115 2.63 4.37 -27.13
CA GLY A 115 1.52 5.01 -26.39
C GLY A 115 0.47 4.05 -25.83
N MET A 116 0.60 2.74 -26.07
CA MET A 116 -0.32 1.72 -25.59
C MET A 116 0.30 0.81 -24.53
N ALA A 117 -0.53 0.00 -23.88
CA ALA A 117 -0.07 -1.07 -23.01
C ALA A 117 0.73 -2.12 -23.79
N SER A 118 1.76 -2.69 -23.15
CA SER A 118 2.50 -3.84 -23.70
C SER A 118 1.58 -5.06 -23.90
N ALA A 119 1.91 -5.91 -24.87
CA ALA A 119 1.15 -7.13 -25.18
C ALA A 119 0.92 -8.04 -23.96
N GLN A 120 1.91 -8.16 -23.08
CA GLN A 120 1.84 -8.94 -21.83
C GLN A 120 0.75 -8.44 -20.88
N VAL A 121 0.63 -7.12 -20.74
CA VAL A 121 -0.41 -6.48 -19.91
C VAL A 121 -1.78 -6.71 -20.54
N LYS A 122 -1.89 -6.52 -21.85
CA LYS A 122 -3.15 -6.75 -22.58
C LYS A 122 -3.61 -8.19 -22.44
N ALA A 123 -2.70 -9.17 -22.55
CA ALA A 123 -3.01 -10.59 -22.37
C ALA A 123 -3.58 -10.91 -20.98
N LEU A 124 -3.04 -10.30 -19.91
CA LEU A 124 -3.59 -10.44 -18.57
C LEU A 124 -5.00 -9.86 -18.46
N ILE A 125 -5.21 -8.65 -18.99
CA ILE A 125 -6.52 -7.99 -18.94
C ILE A 125 -7.55 -8.81 -19.74
N ASP A 126 -7.18 -9.34 -20.91
CA ASP A 126 -8.05 -10.17 -21.74
C ASP A 126 -8.42 -11.49 -21.06
N ALA A 127 -7.59 -12.01 -20.16
CA ALA A 127 -7.89 -13.19 -19.38
C ALA A 127 -8.94 -12.96 -18.27
N THR A 128 -9.38 -11.71 -18.04
CA THR A 128 -10.36 -11.38 -16.99
C THR A 128 -11.82 -11.40 -17.42
N GLY A 129 -12.11 -11.71 -18.70
CA GLY A 129 -13.47 -11.88 -19.24
C GLY A 129 -13.94 -10.71 -20.08
#